data_AF-A0A2D0MZT5-F1
#
_entry.id   AF-A0A2D0MZT5-F1
#
_cell.length_a   1.000
_cell.length_b   1.000
_cell.length_c   1.000
_cell.angle_alpha   90.00
_cell.angle_beta   90.00
_cell.angle_gamma   90.00
#
_symmetry.space_group_name_H-M   'P 1'
#
loop_
_entity.id
_entity.type
_entity.pdbx_description
1 polymer ?
#
loop_
_entity_poly.entity_id
_entity_poly.type
_entity_poly.pdbx_seq_one_letter_code
_entity_poly.pdbx_strand_id
1 'polypeptide(L)'
;MKMYYACLSLLALPFFLACQPAVDLPDGTFSETELRRYQSLGTNGANEVLTEANDDYLKIGVKSGALYVANICLCNGDEMIILHASAALGKMTYQKTAEGKWPTPTEKFDFGMRETGLDKATIAKRKGYLQENGWIANTMEMGNPGETEFMISKELLRELGDEISIAVSLMPASDPDRIIDFPQGKAPGCAAKSLVGGYLEAAYDFQPGQWYTVPPTSGR
;
A
#
# COMPACT_ATOMS: atom_id res chain seq x y z
N MET A 1 -66.05 28.20 20.84
CA MET A 1 -64.57 28.23 20.76
C MET A 1 -64.05 26.89 21.22
N LYS A 2 -63.52 26.05 20.31
CA LYS A 2 -62.87 24.77 20.64
C LYS A 2 -61.38 24.93 20.34
N MET A 3 -60.56 24.83 21.38
CA MET A 3 -59.09 24.89 21.30
C MET A 3 -58.57 23.45 21.13
N TYR A 4 -57.86 23.18 20.03
CA TYR A 4 -57.15 21.94 19.81
C TYR A 4 -55.68 22.13 20.22
N TYR A 5 -55.21 21.34 21.18
CA TYR A 5 -53.80 21.22 21.52
C TYR A 5 -53.14 20.23 20.56
N ALA A 6 -52.14 20.70 19.81
CA ALA A 6 -51.27 19.87 19.00
C ALA A 6 -50.23 19.21 19.91
N CYS A 7 -50.23 17.88 19.97
CA CYS A 7 -49.24 17.08 20.67
C CYS A 7 -48.02 16.92 19.74
N LEU A 8 -46.92 17.61 20.07
CA LEU A 8 -45.65 17.52 19.35
C LEU A 8 -44.86 16.33 19.89
N SER A 9 -44.90 15.21 19.18
CA SER A 9 -44.12 14.01 19.51
C SER A 9 -42.66 14.20 19.09
N LEU A 10 -41.76 14.42 20.05
CA LEU A 10 -40.31 14.32 19.83
C LEU A 10 -39.95 12.84 19.64
N LEU A 11 -39.63 12.46 18.40
CA LEU A 11 -38.96 11.19 18.09
C LEU A 11 -37.48 11.33 18.48
N ALA A 12 -37.09 10.70 19.59
CA ALA A 12 -35.70 10.52 19.95
C ALA A 12 -35.07 9.48 19.01
N LEU A 13 -34.22 9.92 18.07
CA LEU A 13 -33.38 9.01 17.29
C LEU A 13 -32.30 8.41 18.21
N PRO A 14 -32.21 7.08 18.33
CA PRO A 14 -31.10 6.46 19.04
C PRO A 14 -29.81 6.70 18.26
N PHE A 15 -28.89 7.47 18.85
CA PHE A 15 -27.51 7.54 18.41
C PHE A 15 -26.87 6.17 18.64
N PHE A 16 -26.94 5.29 17.64
CA PHE A 16 -26.05 4.15 17.56
C PHE A 16 -24.64 4.68 17.26
N LEU A 17 -23.86 4.90 18.31
CA LEU A 17 -22.40 4.96 18.20
C LEU A 17 -21.94 3.58 17.73
N ALA A 18 -21.90 3.39 16.41
CA ALA A 18 -21.24 2.26 15.79
C ALA A 18 -19.77 2.30 16.24
N CYS A 19 -19.40 1.36 17.11
CA CYS A 19 -18.01 1.10 17.44
C CYS A 19 -17.37 0.55 16.16
N GLN A 20 -16.77 1.42 15.34
CA GLN A 20 -16.01 0.95 14.19
C GLN A 20 -14.89 0.05 14.71
N PRO A 21 -14.69 -1.14 14.10
CA PRO A 21 -13.58 -2.01 14.49
C PRO A 21 -12.27 -1.22 14.35
N ALA A 22 -11.34 -1.45 15.28
CA ALA A 22 -10.04 -0.79 15.24
C ALA A 22 -9.29 -1.25 13.98
N VAL A 23 -8.96 -0.32 13.07
CA VAL A 23 -8.06 -0.58 11.95
C VAL A 23 -6.65 -0.81 12.50
N ASP A 24 -6.12 -1.99 12.21
CA ASP A 24 -4.81 -2.46 12.62
C ASP A 24 -3.74 -1.95 11.64
N LEU A 25 -3.19 -0.77 11.96
CA LEU A 25 -2.24 -0.07 11.09
C LEU A 25 -0.87 -0.76 11.07
N PRO A 26 -0.15 -0.71 9.93
CA PRO A 26 1.24 -1.16 9.85
C PRO A 26 2.11 -0.56 10.96
N ASP A 27 2.74 -1.42 11.75
CA ASP A 27 3.66 -1.06 12.83
C ASP A 27 5.10 -1.53 12.55
N GLY A 28 5.28 -2.33 11.49
CA GLY A 28 6.55 -2.89 11.05
C GLY A 28 6.95 -4.14 11.81
N THR A 29 6.03 -4.80 12.51
CA THR A 29 6.29 -6.02 13.28
C THR A 29 5.19 -7.04 13.05
N PHE A 30 5.54 -8.22 12.53
CA PHE A 30 4.58 -9.30 12.42
C PHE A 30 4.44 -10.08 13.73
N SER A 31 3.28 -10.00 14.37
CA SER A 31 2.94 -10.94 15.44
C SER A 31 2.62 -12.34 14.88
N GLU A 32 2.77 -13.38 15.72
CA GLU A 32 2.36 -14.74 15.34
C GLU A 32 0.88 -14.85 14.95
N THR A 33 0.03 -13.98 15.51
CA THR A 33 -1.41 -13.98 15.22
C THR A 33 -1.67 -13.38 13.84
N GLU A 34 -0.98 -12.32 13.48
CA GLU A 34 -1.06 -11.71 12.14
C GLU A 34 -0.57 -12.69 11.08
N LEU A 35 0.60 -13.30 11.28
CA LEU A 35 1.20 -14.22 10.30
C LEU A 35 0.28 -15.39 9.91
N ARG A 36 -0.64 -15.80 10.79
CA ARG A 36 -1.62 -16.86 10.49
C ARG A 36 -2.67 -16.44 9.46
N ARG A 37 -2.89 -15.14 9.25
CA ARG A 37 -3.83 -14.58 8.28
C ARG A 37 -3.20 -14.36 6.91
N TYR A 38 -1.87 -14.19 6.88
CA TYR A 38 -1.12 -13.97 5.65
C TYR A 38 -0.90 -15.26 4.88
N GLN A 39 -0.88 -15.13 3.55
CA GLN A 39 -0.50 -16.17 2.60
C GLN A 39 0.77 -15.74 1.87
N SER A 40 1.67 -16.69 1.62
CA SER A 40 2.86 -16.43 0.82
C SER A 40 2.48 -16.15 -0.63
N LEU A 41 2.89 -14.98 -1.14
CA LEU A 41 2.76 -14.61 -2.55
C LEU A 41 3.98 -15.07 -3.36
N GLY A 42 5.15 -15.08 -2.73
CA GLY A 42 6.38 -15.58 -3.35
C GLY A 42 7.62 -15.38 -2.49
N THR A 43 8.68 -16.12 -2.83
CA THR A 43 9.97 -16.11 -2.13
C THR A 43 11.12 -15.84 -3.10
N ASN A 44 12.15 -15.14 -2.65
CA ASN A 44 13.40 -14.93 -3.37
C ASN A 44 14.58 -15.07 -2.39
N GLY A 45 15.16 -16.28 -2.31
CA GLY A 45 16.14 -16.64 -1.29
C GLY A 45 15.52 -16.66 0.10
N ALA A 46 16.07 -15.88 1.03
CA ALA A 46 15.55 -15.73 2.39
C ALA A 46 14.45 -14.66 2.53
N ASN A 47 14.05 -14.04 1.42
CA ASN A 47 13.06 -12.96 1.41
C ASN A 47 11.70 -13.51 0.97
N GLU A 48 10.63 -13.03 1.57
CA GLU A 48 9.27 -13.49 1.33
C GLU A 48 8.31 -12.29 1.25
N VAL A 49 7.41 -12.34 0.28
CA VAL A 49 6.26 -11.43 0.19
C VAL A 49 5.02 -12.20 0.59
N LEU A 50 4.26 -11.61 1.51
CA LEU A 50 3.06 -12.13 2.12
C LEU A 50 1.87 -11.25 1.74
N THR A 51 0.67 -11.82 1.66
CA THR A 51 -0.57 -11.07 1.43
C THR A 51 -1.67 -11.49 2.39
N GLU A 52 -2.43 -10.52 2.88
CA GLU A 52 -3.70 -10.72 3.60
C GLU A 52 -4.73 -9.80 2.94
N ALA A 53 -5.94 -10.27 2.68
CA ALA A 53 -7.00 -9.43 2.14
C ALA A 53 -8.28 -9.58 2.97
N ASN A 54 -8.95 -8.46 3.20
CA ASN A 54 -10.31 -8.41 3.72
C ASN A 54 -11.15 -7.46 2.85
N ASP A 55 -12.38 -7.16 3.29
CA ASP A 55 -13.34 -6.35 2.53
C ASP A 55 -12.87 -4.90 2.31
N ASP A 56 -12.02 -4.39 3.20
CA ASP A 56 -11.60 -2.98 3.23
C ASP A 56 -10.18 -2.78 2.69
N TYR A 57 -9.28 -3.77 2.87
CA TYR A 57 -7.86 -3.62 2.60
C TYR A 57 -7.24 -4.85 1.93
N LEU A 58 -6.24 -4.60 1.09
CA LEU A 58 -5.17 -5.53 0.77
C LEU A 58 -3.95 -5.15 1.61
N LYS A 59 -3.49 -6.06 2.46
CA LYS A 59 -2.22 -5.92 3.17
C LYS A 59 -1.14 -6.72 2.45
N ILE A 60 0.03 -6.12 2.30
CA ILE A 60 1.22 -6.76 1.73
C ILE A 60 2.31 -6.70 2.78
N GLY A 61 2.78 -7.88 3.20
CA GLY A 61 3.89 -8.01 4.11
C GLY A 61 5.16 -8.40 3.39
N VAL A 62 6.30 -7.95 3.89
CA VAL A 62 7.64 -8.29 3.43
C VAL A 62 8.43 -8.77 4.62
N LYS A 63 9.01 -9.96 4.51
CA LYS A 63 9.97 -10.50 5.47
C LYS A 63 11.31 -10.71 4.76
N SER A 64 12.36 -10.08 5.27
CA SER A 64 13.69 -10.09 4.69
C SER A 64 14.78 -9.87 5.74
N GLY A 65 16.03 -9.80 5.31
CA GLY A 65 17.05 -9.08 6.10
C GLY A 65 16.72 -7.59 6.19
N ALA A 66 17.51 -6.82 6.94
CA ALA A 66 17.32 -5.37 7.05
C ALA A 66 17.25 -4.69 5.66
N LEU A 67 16.32 -3.77 5.49
CA LEU A 67 16.05 -3.04 4.24
C LEU A 67 16.22 -1.54 4.44
N TYR A 68 16.58 -0.84 3.36
CA TYR A 68 16.43 0.61 3.27
C TYR A 68 15.10 1.02 2.64
N VAL A 69 14.63 0.25 1.66
CA VAL A 69 13.43 0.59 0.90
C VAL A 69 12.64 -0.66 0.54
N ALA A 70 11.32 -0.55 0.58
CA ALA A 70 10.41 -1.40 -0.17
C ALA A 70 9.53 -0.55 -1.10
N ASN A 71 9.37 -1.00 -2.34
CA ASN A 71 8.47 -0.43 -3.34
C ASN A 71 7.41 -1.46 -3.70
N ILE A 72 6.19 -0.99 -3.93
CA ILE A 72 5.11 -1.75 -4.57
C ILE A 72 4.69 -1.02 -5.85
N CYS A 73 4.69 -1.74 -6.97
CA CYS A 73 4.10 -1.26 -8.21
C CYS A 73 2.75 -1.95 -8.43
N LEU A 74 1.69 -1.17 -8.64
CA LEU A 74 0.32 -1.60 -8.91
C LEU A 74 -0.04 -1.18 -10.33
N CYS A 75 -0.62 -2.07 -11.13
CA CYS A 75 -0.99 -1.74 -12.51
C CYS A 75 -2.31 -2.38 -12.94
N ASN A 76 -3.19 -1.63 -13.61
CA ASN A 76 -4.42 -2.14 -14.26
C ASN A 76 -4.25 -2.38 -15.78
N GLY A 77 -3.04 -2.18 -16.32
CA GLY A 77 -2.75 -2.25 -17.75
C GLY A 77 -2.40 -0.90 -18.38
N ASP A 78 -3.08 0.18 -18.00
CA ASP A 78 -2.95 1.54 -18.58
C ASP A 78 -2.46 2.60 -17.57
N GLU A 79 -2.65 2.36 -16.29
CA GLU A 79 -2.16 3.17 -15.18
C GLU A 79 -1.26 2.33 -14.28
N MET A 80 -0.21 2.96 -13.75
CA MET A 80 0.73 2.38 -12.80
C MET A 80 0.82 3.29 -11.58
N ILE A 81 0.64 2.74 -10.38
CA ILE A 81 0.89 3.45 -9.12
C ILE A 81 2.09 2.81 -8.43
N ILE A 82 3.02 3.63 -7.96
CA ILE A 82 4.19 3.20 -7.22
C ILE A 82 4.08 3.72 -5.80
N LEU A 83 4.05 2.80 -4.86
CA LEU A 83 4.05 3.05 -3.42
C LEU A 83 5.44 2.79 -2.88
N HIS A 84 6.08 3.81 -2.35
CA HIS A 84 7.47 3.77 -1.90
C HIS A 84 7.52 3.94 -0.38
N ALA A 85 8.14 3.00 0.32
CA ALA A 85 8.34 3.04 1.76
C ALA A 85 9.84 3.09 2.09
N SER A 86 10.30 4.23 2.60
CA SER A 86 11.67 4.45 3.08
C SER A 86 11.66 5.33 4.33
N ALA A 87 12.50 6.38 4.40
CA ALA A 87 12.45 7.39 5.47
C ALA A 87 11.17 8.25 5.42
N ALA A 88 10.44 8.17 4.32
CA ALA A 88 9.15 8.78 4.09
C ALA A 88 8.32 7.84 3.19
N LEU A 89 7.00 7.99 3.23
CA LEU A 89 6.11 7.35 2.28
C LEU A 89 5.99 8.22 1.03
N GLY A 90 6.16 7.62 -0.14
CA GLY A 90 6.07 8.31 -1.43
C GLY A 90 5.06 7.64 -2.34
N LYS A 91 4.29 8.44 -3.10
CA LYS A 91 3.44 7.95 -4.18
C LYS A 91 3.86 8.55 -5.52
N MET A 92 3.75 7.76 -6.58
CA MET A 92 3.95 8.20 -7.97
C MET A 92 2.95 7.49 -8.88
N THR A 93 2.48 8.18 -9.93
CA THR A 93 1.57 7.61 -10.93
C THR A 93 2.18 7.74 -12.33
N TYR A 94 2.04 6.71 -13.16
CA TYR A 94 2.35 6.74 -14.60
C TYR A 94 1.09 6.44 -15.38
N GLN A 95 0.88 7.18 -16.46
CA GLN A 95 -0.14 6.87 -17.46
C GLN A 95 0.53 6.34 -18.72
N LYS A 96 0.05 5.20 -19.22
CA LYS A 96 0.50 4.63 -20.48
C LYS A 96 0.06 5.52 -21.65
N THR A 97 0.94 5.74 -22.60
CA THR A 97 0.60 6.47 -23.83
C THR A 97 -0.26 5.61 -24.76
N ALA A 98 -0.88 6.24 -25.76
CA ALA A 98 -1.64 5.53 -26.79
C ALA A 98 -0.78 4.52 -27.58
N GLU A 99 0.54 4.74 -27.66
CA GLU A 99 1.51 3.81 -28.27
C GLU A 99 1.95 2.69 -27.32
N GLY A 100 1.34 2.59 -26.14
CA GLY A 100 1.62 1.55 -25.14
C GLY A 100 2.90 1.76 -24.33
N LYS A 101 3.46 2.98 -24.32
CA LYS A 101 4.71 3.29 -23.59
C LYS A 101 4.42 3.88 -22.22
N TRP A 102 5.34 3.70 -21.27
CA TRP A 102 5.31 4.37 -19.97
C TRP A 102 6.26 5.57 -20.01
N PRO A 103 5.77 6.80 -20.24
CA PRO A 103 6.62 7.97 -20.27
C PRO A 103 7.07 8.31 -18.84
N THR A 104 8.21 9.00 -18.70
CA THR A 104 8.57 9.59 -17.41
C THR A 104 7.47 10.54 -16.95
N PRO A 105 6.99 10.42 -15.70
CA PRO A 105 6.04 11.36 -15.14
C PRO A 105 6.70 12.73 -15.06
N THR A 106 5.90 13.78 -15.30
CA THR A 106 6.35 15.17 -15.09
C THR A 106 6.43 15.51 -13.61
N GLU A 107 5.71 14.77 -12.78
CA GLU A 107 5.66 14.94 -11.33
C GLU A 107 6.75 14.11 -10.65
N LYS A 108 7.14 14.52 -9.44
CA LYS A 108 8.09 13.80 -8.57
C LYS A 108 7.31 13.04 -7.50
N PHE A 109 7.96 12.12 -6.79
CA PHE A 109 7.35 11.43 -5.67
C PHE A 109 6.82 12.47 -4.67
N ASP A 110 5.54 12.34 -4.32
CA ASP A 110 4.95 13.11 -3.24
C ASP A 110 5.26 12.42 -1.91
N PHE A 111 6.28 12.92 -1.22
CA PHE A 111 6.79 12.33 0.02
C PHE A 111 6.10 12.92 1.25
N GLY A 112 5.45 12.06 2.02
CA GLY A 112 4.82 12.37 3.30
C GLY A 112 5.11 11.32 4.37
N MET A 113 4.38 11.41 5.49
CA MET A 113 4.35 10.47 6.61
C MET A 113 5.74 9.92 7.01
N ARG A 114 6.50 10.71 7.76
CA ARG A 114 7.88 10.38 8.16
C ARG A 114 7.97 9.79 9.55
N GLU A 115 6.98 10.10 10.39
CA GLU A 115 6.97 9.76 11.80
C GLU A 115 6.91 8.25 12.00
N THR A 116 7.85 7.75 12.81
CA THR A 116 8.04 6.32 13.12
C THR A 116 7.34 5.87 14.40
N GLY A 117 6.86 6.83 15.20
CA GLY A 117 6.21 6.56 16.49
C GLY A 117 4.80 5.98 16.34
N LEU A 118 4.32 5.37 17.42
CA LEU A 118 2.94 4.84 17.53
C LEU A 118 2.20 5.46 18.72
N ASP A 119 2.58 6.68 19.12
CA ASP A 119 1.78 7.46 20.05
C ASP A 119 0.44 7.87 19.42
N LYS A 120 -0.51 8.33 20.25
CA LYS A 120 -1.86 8.67 19.80
C LYS A 120 -1.89 9.72 18.67
N ALA A 121 -1.00 10.71 18.70
CA ALA A 121 -0.97 11.76 17.68
C ALA A 121 -0.43 11.20 16.37
N THR A 122 0.62 10.38 16.42
CA THR A 122 1.19 9.73 15.23
C THR A 122 0.22 8.70 14.63
N ILE A 123 -0.48 7.91 15.44
CA ILE A 123 -1.56 7.02 14.97
C ILE A 123 -2.65 7.82 14.24
N ALA A 124 -3.08 8.95 14.80
CA ALA A 124 -4.09 9.79 14.15
C ALA A 124 -3.62 10.33 12.79
N LYS A 125 -2.35 10.77 12.69
CA LYS A 125 -1.73 11.18 11.42
C LYS A 125 -1.68 10.03 10.41
N ARG A 126 -1.27 8.83 10.83
CA ARG A 126 -1.20 7.63 9.96
C ARG A 126 -2.59 7.23 9.45
N LYS A 127 -3.63 7.31 10.30
CA LYS A 127 -5.02 7.10 9.87
C LYS A 127 -5.47 8.16 8.86
N GLY A 128 -5.15 9.43 9.09
CA GLY A 128 -5.42 10.51 8.15
C GLY A 128 -4.74 10.28 6.80
N TYR A 129 -3.44 9.93 6.82
CA TYR A 129 -2.69 9.62 5.60
C TYR A 129 -3.32 8.45 4.82
N LEU A 130 -3.70 7.36 5.51
CA LEU A 130 -4.40 6.24 4.89
C LEU A 130 -5.73 6.67 4.26
N GLN A 131 -6.52 7.50 4.96
CA GLN A 131 -7.79 8.00 4.46
C GLN A 131 -7.62 8.91 3.24
N GLU A 132 -6.61 9.77 3.23
CA GLU A 132 -6.36 10.74 2.16
C GLU A 132 -5.73 10.11 0.92
N ASN A 133 -4.84 9.12 1.11
CA ASN A 133 -4.03 8.55 0.03
C ASN A 133 -4.51 7.17 -0.41
N GLY A 134 -5.41 6.54 0.35
CA GLY A 134 -5.87 5.18 0.11
C GLY A 134 -4.82 4.11 0.43
N TRP A 135 -3.67 4.46 1.02
CA TRP A 135 -2.63 3.52 1.44
C TRP A 135 -1.77 4.06 2.60
N ILE A 136 -1.09 3.16 3.30
CA ILE A 136 -0.09 3.46 4.33
C ILE A 136 0.92 2.32 4.40
N ALA A 137 2.14 2.60 4.85
CA ALA A 137 3.12 1.59 5.22
C ALA A 137 3.90 2.01 6.47
N ASN A 138 4.64 1.09 7.08
CA ASN A 138 5.69 1.49 8.03
C ASN A 138 6.89 2.08 7.27
N THR A 139 7.54 3.09 7.87
CA THR A 139 8.78 3.68 7.35
C THR A 139 9.99 2.95 7.94
N MET A 140 11.19 3.25 7.42
CA MET A 140 12.44 2.80 8.04
C MET A 140 12.45 3.14 9.54
N GLU A 141 13.10 2.29 10.34
CA GLU A 141 13.21 2.41 11.80
C GLU A 141 11.90 2.20 12.58
N MET A 142 10.80 1.82 11.91
CA MET A 142 9.61 1.29 12.56
C MET A 142 9.67 -0.23 12.67
N GLY A 143 9.32 -0.76 13.85
CA GLY A 143 9.16 -2.19 14.07
C GLY A 143 10.47 -2.98 14.00
N ASN A 144 10.41 -4.20 13.48
CA ASN A 144 11.56 -5.09 13.37
C ASN A 144 12.37 -4.82 12.09
N PRO A 145 13.71 -4.83 12.16
CA PRO A 145 14.54 -4.75 10.96
C PRO A 145 14.22 -5.88 9.98
N GLY A 146 13.89 -5.51 8.74
CA GLY A 146 13.57 -6.48 7.67
C GLY A 146 12.10 -6.90 7.61
N GLU A 147 11.23 -6.28 8.41
CA GLU A 147 9.79 -6.42 8.28
C GLU A 147 9.22 -5.11 7.70
N THR A 148 8.42 -5.22 6.64
CA THR A 148 7.70 -4.08 6.06
C THR A 148 6.29 -4.48 5.71
N GLU A 149 5.36 -3.59 6.00
CA GLU A 149 3.93 -3.78 5.90
C GLU A 149 3.33 -2.63 5.13
N PHE A 150 2.59 -2.97 4.09
CA PHE A 150 1.76 -2.05 3.33
C PHE A 150 0.30 -2.41 3.59
N MET A 151 -0.52 -1.39 3.73
CA MET A 151 -1.96 -1.49 3.77
C MET A 151 -2.53 -0.59 2.68
N ILE A 152 -3.25 -1.20 1.74
CA ILE A 152 -3.80 -0.54 0.55
C ILE A 152 -5.31 -0.71 0.60
N SER A 153 -6.05 0.39 0.56
CA SER A 153 -7.52 0.36 0.56
C SER A 153 -8.06 -0.32 -0.69
N LYS A 154 -9.15 -1.08 -0.53
CA LYS A 154 -9.88 -1.66 -1.66
C LYS A 154 -10.51 -0.59 -2.54
N GLU A 155 -10.78 0.60 -2.00
CA GLU A 155 -11.22 1.78 -2.77
C GLU A 155 -10.16 2.22 -3.78
N LEU A 156 -8.92 2.47 -3.34
CA LEU A 156 -7.81 2.81 -4.26
C LEU A 156 -7.60 1.74 -5.34
N LEU A 157 -7.71 0.46 -4.96
CA LEU A 157 -7.60 -0.64 -5.92
C LEU A 157 -8.76 -0.65 -6.94
N ARG A 158 -9.99 -0.32 -6.53
CA ARG A 158 -11.15 -0.20 -7.44
C ARG A 158 -11.03 1.00 -8.37
N GLU A 159 -10.52 2.12 -7.88
CA GLU A 159 -10.24 3.30 -8.71
C GLU A 159 -9.23 2.96 -9.80
N LEU A 160 -8.21 2.15 -9.47
CA LEU A 160 -7.26 1.63 -10.43
C LEU A 160 -7.94 0.61 -11.37
N GLY A 161 -8.77 -0.32 -10.90
CA GLY A 161 -9.57 -1.20 -11.77
C GLY A 161 -9.88 -2.57 -11.20
N ASP A 162 -10.49 -3.43 -12.03
CA ASP A 162 -10.96 -4.76 -11.59
C ASP A 162 -9.85 -5.82 -11.53
N GLU A 163 -8.78 -5.68 -12.32
CA GLU A 163 -7.63 -6.59 -12.33
C GLU A 163 -6.35 -5.81 -12.09
N ILE A 164 -5.70 -6.06 -10.95
CA ILE A 164 -4.47 -5.37 -10.57
C ILE A 164 -3.30 -6.33 -10.57
N SER A 165 -2.28 -6.01 -11.36
CA SER A 165 -0.96 -6.61 -11.32
C SER A 165 -0.09 -5.94 -10.26
N ILE A 166 0.63 -6.74 -9.47
CA ILE A 166 1.47 -6.29 -8.36
C ILE A 166 2.88 -6.84 -8.50
N ALA A 167 3.86 -5.94 -8.42
CA ALA A 167 5.25 -6.29 -8.17
C ALA A 167 5.76 -5.60 -6.90
N VAL A 168 6.68 -6.26 -6.20
CA VAL A 168 7.36 -5.73 -5.02
C VAL A 168 8.86 -5.69 -5.29
N SER A 169 9.53 -4.64 -4.87
CA SER A 169 10.98 -4.48 -5.04
C SER A 169 11.62 -3.96 -3.76
N LEU A 170 12.72 -4.58 -3.35
CA LEU A 170 13.37 -4.32 -2.07
C LEU A 170 14.80 -3.84 -2.31
N MET A 171 15.24 -2.86 -1.54
CA MET A 171 16.64 -2.44 -1.45
C MET A 171 17.23 -2.93 -0.12
N PRO A 172 18.01 -4.03 -0.12
CA PRO A 172 18.61 -4.55 1.10
C PRO A 172 19.64 -3.59 1.70
N ALA A 173 19.71 -3.52 3.02
CA ALA A 173 20.72 -2.72 3.71
C ALA A 173 22.13 -3.30 3.55
N SER A 174 22.25 -4.63 3.40
CA SER A 174 23.52 -5.34 3.22
C SER A 174 24.15 -5.14 1.84
N ASP A 175 23.33 -4.91 0.81
CA ASP A 175 23.77 -4.76 -0.58
C ASP A 175 22.73 -3.91 -1.36
N PRO A 176 22.80 -2.58 -1.26
CA PRO A 176 21.83 -1.68 -1.89
C PRO A 176 21.97 -1.60 -3.42
N ASP A 177 23.03 -2.20 -3.99
CA ASP A 177 23.21 -2.28 -5.44
C ASP A 177 22.42 -3.44 -6.05
N ARG A 178 22.05 -4.43 -5.22
CA ARG A 178 21.29 -5.60 -5.64
C ARG A 178 19.83 -5.51 -5.20
N ILE A 179 19.01 -4.90 -6.06
CA ILE A 179 17.56 -4.87 -5.85
C ILE A 179 16.98 -6.28 -5.96
N ILE A 180 16.13 -6.64 -5.01
CA ILE A 180 15.41 -7.91 -4.96
C ILE A 180 14.00 -7.66 -5.47
N ASP A 181 13.53 -8.46 -6.41
CA ASP A 181 12.21 -8.29 -7.02
C ASP A 181 11.31 -9.51 -6.84
N PHE A 182 10.01 -9.23 -6.88
CA PHE A 182 8.92 -10.17 -6.78
C PHE A 182 7.84 -9.80 -7.81
N PRO A 183 7.50 -10.69 -8.76
CA PRO A 183 8.12 -12.00 -8.98
C PRO A 183 9.57 -11.89 -9.47
N GLN A 184 10.42 -12.85 -9.07
CA GLN A 184 11.87 -12.79 -9.32
C GLN A 184 12.23 -12.69 -10.81
N GLY A 185 12.98 -11.67 -11.18
CA GLY A 185 13.43 -11.40 -12.55
C GLY A 185 12.32 -11.05 -13.52
N LYS A 186 11.13 -10.67 -13.02
CA LYS A 186 9.93 -10.37 -13.82
C LYS A 186 9.44 -8.94 -13.65
N ALA A 187 10.11 -8.14 -12.82
CA ALA A 187 9.73 -6.76 -12.59
C ALA A 187 10.89 -5.76 -12.82
N PRO A 188 11.64 -5.82 -13.94
CA PRO A 188 12.85 -5.01 -14.13
C PRO A 188 12.61 -3.50 -14.00
N GLY A 189 11.48 -2.97 -14.49
CA GLY A 189 11.10 -1.58 -14.29
C GLY A 189 10.80 -1.23 -12.83
N CYS A 190 10.03 -2.06 -12.13
CA CYS A 190 9.70 -1.83 -10.71
C CYS A 190 10.95 -1.97 -9.80
N ALA A 191 11.85 -2.85 -10.21
CA ALA A 191 13.11 -3.16 -9.53
C ALA A 191 14.29 -2.29 -10.01
N ALA A 192 14.02 -1.26 -10.83
CA ALA A 192 15.06 -0.35 -11.27
C ALA A 192 15.62 0.39 -10.04
N LYS A 193 16.94 0.33 -9.85
CA LYS A 193 17.61 0.88 -8.66
C LYS A 193 17.27 2.36 -8.43
N SER A 194 17.21 3.16 -9.49
CA SER A 194 16.82 4.58 -9.40
C SER A 194 15.41 4.73 -8.82
N LEU A 195 14.45 3.98 -9.33
CA LEU A 195 13.06 4.01 -8.89
C LEU A 195 12.91 3.56 -7.44
N VAL A 196 13.58 2.45 -7.06
CA VAL A 196 13.63 2.00 -5.66
C VAL A 196 14.37 3.01 -4.79
N GLY A 197 15.32 3.78 -5.32
CA GLY A 197 15.93 4.90 -4.61
C GLY A 197 15.06 6.16 -4.49
N GLY A 198 13.86 6.18 -5.10
CA GLY A 198 12.99 7.37 -5.14
C GLY A 198 13.38 8.41 -6.21
N TYR A 199 14.19 8.02 -7.20
CA TYR A 199 14.62 8.84 -8.32
C TYR A 199 13.93 8.42 -9.61
N LEU A 200 13.73 9.36 -10.53
CA LEU A 200 13.10 9.09 -11.83
C LEU A 200 14.13 9.07 -12.96
N GLU A 201 13.96 8.13 -13.89
CA GLU A 201 14.69 8.04 -15.15
C GLU A 201 13.79 8.35 -16.35
N ALA A 202 14.43 8.50 -17.52
CA ALA A 202 13.77 8.81 -18.79
C ALA A 202 12.77 7.73 -19.27
N ALA A 203 12.93 6.49 -18.81
CA ALA A 203 12.01 5.39 -19.09
C ALA A 203 12.27 4.23 -18.11
N TYR A 204 11.23 3.45 -17.84
CA TYR A 204 11.31 2.18 -17.15
C TYR A 204 10.67 1.07 -17.98
N ASP A 205 11.26 -0.13 -17.94
CA ASP A 205 10.72 -1.32 -18.59
C ASP A 205 9.72 -2.03 -17.67
N PHE A 206 8.52 -1.46 -17.53
CA PHE A 206 7.44 -2.11 -16.78
C PHE A 206 6.80 -3.22 -17.59
N GLN A 207 6.77 -4.42 -17.02
CA GLN A 207 6.20 -5.64 -17.64
C GLN A 207 5.07 -6.23 -16.77
N PRO A 208 3.96 -5.50 -16.55
CA PRO A 208 2.91 -5.90 -15.60
C PRO A 208 2.20 -7.22 -15.94
N GLY A 209 2.27 -7.65 -17.20
CA GLY A 209 1.75 -8.96 -17.62
C GLY A 209 2.54 -10.16 -17.08
N GLN A 210 3.68 -9.94 -16.42
CA GLN A 210 4.48 -10.99 -15.77
C GLN A 210 4.40 -10.95 -14.24
N TRP A 211 3.59 -10.04 -13.67
CA TRP A 211 3.49 -9.79 -12.24
C TRP A 211 2.41 -10.66 -11.58
N TYR A 212 2.30 -10.59 -10.26
CA TYR A 212 1.21 -11.27 -9.55
C TYR A 212 -0.11 -10.56 -9.82
N THR A 213 -1.15 -11.29 -10.21
CA THR A 213 -2.50 -10.73 -10.26
C THR A 213 -3.17 -10.94 -8.91
N VAL A 214 -3.65 -9.85 -8.30
CA VAL A 214 -4.58 -9.98 -7.17
C VAL A 214 -6.01 -10.03 -7.69
N PRO A 215 -6.87 -10.91 -7.12
CA PRO A 215 -8.23 -11.07 -7.59
C PRO A 215 -9.03 -9.77 -7.45
N PRO A 216 -10.08 -9.60 -8.27
CA PRO A 216 -10.93 -8.42 -8.24
C PRO A 216 -11.45 -8.12 -6.84
N THR A 217 -11.49 -6.83 -6.50
CA THR A 217 -11.93 -6.30 -5.21
C THR A 217 -13.45 -6.38 -4.98
N SER A 218 -14.15 -7.21 -5.75
CA SER A 218 -15.60 -7.39 -5.66
C SER A 218 -15.97 -8.57 -4.77
N GLY A 219 -16.37 -8.26 -3.54
CA GLY A 219 -17.56 -8.91 -2.99
C GLY A 219 -18.76 -8.34 -3.72
N ARG A 220 -19.48 -9.18 -4.48
CA ARG A 220 -20.90 -8.93 -4.78
C ARG A 220 -21.75 -9.58 -3.70
#